data_AF-A0A3D3JVA4-F1
#
_entry.id   AF-A0A3D3JVA4-F1
#
_cell.length_a   1.000
_cell.length_b   1.000
_cell.length_c   1.000
_cell.angle_alpha   90.00
_cell.angle_beta   90.00
_cell.angle_gamma   90.00
#
_symmetry.space_group_name_H-M   'P 1'
#
loop_
_entity.id
_entity.type
_entity.pdbx_description
1 polymer ?
#
loop_
_entity_poly.entity_id
_entity_poly.type
_entity_poly.pdbx_seq_one_letter_code
_entity_poly.pdbx_strand_id
1 'polypeptide(L)'
;GSQDFEKVKASYGKMDVDIDKVQGSFSEDPFEVMEKHGGQFASTNFQAGDIIIFGMFMMHGSLSNTTSRYRLSSDTRYQLASEPADDRWIGENPKQHYGWKTGKLVDMNTARNEWGV
;
A
#
# COMPACT_ATOMS: atom_id res chain seq x y z
N GLY A 1 15.05 1.40 -3.85
CA GLY A 1 13.66 1.92 -3.72
C GLY A 1 13.10 1.43 -2.41
N SER A 2 11.81 1.62 -2.11
CA SER A 2 11.28 1.17 -0.81
C SER A 2 11.31 -0.35 -0.62
N GLN A 3 11.56 -1.13 -1.68
CA GLN A 3 11.83 -2.57 -1.58
C GLN A 3 13.05 -2.92 -0.72
N ASP A 4 13.93 -1.94 -0.48
CA ASP A 4 15.16 -2.05 0.32
C ASP A 4 14.94 -1.55 1.77
N PHE A 5 13.73 -1.10 2.13
CA PHE A 5 13.42 -0.62 3.48
C PHE A 5 13.15 -1.79 4.43
N GLU A 6 14.20 -2.52 4.80
CA GLU A 6 14.09 -3.80 5.51
C GLU A 6 13.31 -3.72 6.82
N LYS A 7 13.47 -2.66 7.62
CA LYS A 7 12.70 -2.47 8.86
C LYS A 7 11.21 -2.27 8.60
N VAL A 8 10.86 -1.50 7.56
CA VAL A 8 9.46 -1.25 7.17
C VAL A 8 8.84 -2.54 6.64
N LYS A 9 9.57 -3.31 5.82
CA LYS A 9 9.14 -4.64 5.33
C LYS A 9 8.94 -5.64 6.47
N ALA A 10 9.83 -5.64 7.46
CA ALA A 10 9.76 -6.55 8.60
C ALA A 10 8.64 -6.20 9.60
N SER A 11 8.08 -4.99 9.52
CA SER A 11 7.02 -4.46 10.38
C SER A 11 5.72 -4.24 9.59
N TYR A 12 5.46 -3.02 9.13
CA TYR A 12 4.29 -2.64 8.34
C TYR A 12 4.04 -3.58 7.16
N GLY A 13 5.09 -3.99 6.45
CA GLY A 13 5.00 -4.90 5.30
C GLY A 13 4.51 -6.32 5.62
N LYS A 14 4.37 -6.68 6.90
CA LYS A 14 3.79 -7.95 7.35
C LYS A 14 2.35 -7.83 7.87
N MET A 15 1.82 -6.63 7.94
CA MET A 15 0.51 -6.39 8.54
C MET A 15 -0.63 -6.74 7.58
N ASP A 16 -1.67 -7.32 8.14
CA ASP A 16 -2.94 -7.57 7.48
C ASP A 16 -4.03 -6.76 8.17
N VAL A 17 -4.62 -5.81 7.45
CA VAL A 17 -5.61 -4.88 8.00
C VAL A 17 -6.90 -5.56 8.49
N ASP A 18 -7.22 -6.76 8.00
CA ASP A 18 -8.37 -7.53 8.46
C ASP A 18 -8.09 -8.23 9.81
N ILE A 19 -6.84 -8.67 10.03
CA ILE A 19 -6.41 -9.46 11.18
C ILE A 19 -5.81 -8.56 12.28
N ASP A 20 -4.81 -7.76 11.94
CA ASP A 20 -3.99 -6.99 12.88
C ASP A 20 -4.63 -5.66 13.29
N LYS A 21 -5.72 -5.27 12.61
CA LYS A 21 -6.50 -4.05 12.88
C LYS A 21 -5.66 -2.76 12.88
N VAL A 22 -4.57 -2.73 12.12
CA VAL A 22 -3.81 -1.48 11.89
C VAL A 22 -4.50 -0.60 10.84
N GLN A 23 -4.25 0.70 10.88
CA GLN A 23 -4.60 1.58 9.76
C GLN A 23 -3.89 1.13 8.46
N GLY A 24 -4.53 1.33 7.31
CA GLY A 24 -4.03 0.82 6.03
C GLY A 24 -3.03 1.72 5.28
N SER A 25 -2.77 2.92 5.79
CA SER A 25 -1.78 3.86 5.23
C SER A 25 -0.60 3.98 6.19
N PHE A 26 0.63 3.93 5.68
CA PHE A 26 1.84 4.06 6.51
C PHE A 26 2.12 5.50 6.98
N SER A 27 1.98 6.47 6.07
CA SER A 27 2.06 7.91 6.37
C SER A 27 1.27 8.68 5.32
N GLU A 28 0.74 9.83 5.71
CA GLU A 28 0.12 10.82 4.82
C GLU A 28 1.13 11.89 4.37
N ASP A 29 2.35 11.87 4.93
CA ASP A 29 3.45 12.76 4.55
C ASP A 29 4.55 11.98 3.82
N PRO A 30 4.60 12.06 2.47
CA PRO A 30 5.65 11.36 1.71
C PRO A 30 7.05 11.93 1.96
N PHE A 31 7.19 13.18 2.44
CA PHE A 31 8.50 13.76 2.77
C PHE A 31 9.06 13.11 4.03
N GLU A 32 8.23 12.87 5.05
CA GLU A 32 8.62 12.14 6.25
C GLU A 32 9.21 10.76 5.91
N VAL A 33 8.56 10.03 4.99
CA VAL A 33 9.03 8.71 4.55
C VAL A 33 10.41 8.81 3.87
N MET A 34 10.61 9.81 3.02
CA MET A 34 11.89 10.05 2.35
C MET A 34 13.00 10.45 3.33
N GLU A 35 12.69 11.32 4.29
CA GLU A 35 13.67 11.79 5.29
C GLU A 35 14.11 10.68 6.23
N LYS A 36 13.17 9.82 6.67
CA LYS A 36 13.44 8.74 7.63
C LYS A 36 14.01 7.48 7.00
N HIS A 37 13.54 7.11 5.81
CA HIS A 37 13.89 5.83 5.18
C HIS A 37 14.71 5.97 3.90
N GLY A 38 14.89 7.20 3.39
CA GLY A 38 15.56 7.49 2.14
C GLY A 38 14.67 7.28 0.92
N GLY A 39 15.29 7.09 -0.24
CA GLY A 39 14.58 6.94 -1.52
C GLY A 39 14.24 8.29 -2.17
N GLN A 40 13.41 8.22 -3.21
CA GLN A 40 13.00 9.38 -3.99
C GLN A 40 11.52 9.25 -4.34
N PHE A 41 10.78 10.33 -4.17
CA PHE A 41 9.43 10.45 -4.70
C PHE A 41 9.50 10.69 -6.21
N ALA A 42 9.03 9.73 -6.99
CA ALA A 42 9.05 9.78 -8.44
C ALA A 42 7.62 9.82 -9.00
N SER A 43 7.40 10.70 -9.98
CA SER A 43 6.14 10.79 -10.70
C SER A 43 6.40 11.28 -12.12
N THR A 44 5.52 10.92 -13.05
CA THR A 44 5.56 11.38 -14.43
C THR A 44 4.14 11.41 -14.99
N ASN A 45 3.96 12.04 -16.14
CA ASN A 45 2.69 12.03 -16.85
C ASN A 45 2.52 10.70 -17.61
N PHE A 46 1.35 10.09 -17.46
CA PHE A 46 0.93 8.89 -18.18
C PHE A 46 -0.13 9.26 -19.23
N GLN A 47 -0.09 8.58 -20.37
CA GLN A 47 -1.13 8.59 -21.39
C GLN A 47 -1.99 7.33 -21.29
N ALA A 48 -3.16 7.35 -21.93
CA ALA A 48 -4.00 6.16 -22.02
C ALA A 48 -3.24 5.04 -22.77
N GLY A 49 -3.10 3.88 -22.12
CA GLY A 49 -2.32 2.76 -22.62
C GLY A 49 -0.97 2.58 -21.94
N ASP A 50 -0.45 3.60 -21.26
CA ASP A 50 0.76 3.48 -20.44
C ASP A 50 0.46 2.67 -19.18
N ILE A 51 1.43 1.87 -18.75
CA ILE A 51 1.33 1.04 -17.55
C ILE A 51 2.52 1.27 -16.63
N ILE A 52 2.28 1.18 -15.32
CA ILE A 52 3.32 1.06 -14.31
C ILE A 52 3.17 -0.28 -13.61
N ILE A 53 4.28 -1.01 -13.48
CA ILE A 53 4.35 -2.30 -12.79
C ILE A 53 5.39 -2.17 -11.69
N PHE A 54 5.02 -2.54 -10.47
CA PHE A 54 5.92 -2.51 -9.32
C PHE A 54 5.66 -3.71 -8.40
N GLY A 55 6.69 -4.12 -7.67
CA GLY A 55 6.59 -5.22 -6.71
C GLY A 55 5.87 -4.83 -5.42
N MET A 56 5.53 -5.84 -4.60
CA MET A 56 4.71 -5.68 -3.39
C MET A 56 5.21 -4.67 -2.36
N PHE A 57 6.53 -4.46 -2.28
CA PHE A 57 7.14 -3.56 -1.30
C PHE A 57 7.42 -2.15 -1.84
N MET A 58 6.84 -1.78 -2.99
CA MET A 58 6.83 -0.39 -3.45
C MET A 58 5.83 0.42 -2.62
N MET A 59 6.33 1.35 -1.81
CA MET A 59 5.52 2.37 -1.18
C MET A 59 5.04 3.33 -2.26
N HIS A 60 3.73 3.52 -2.32
CA HIS A 60 3.08 4.35 -3.32
C HIS A 60 1.86 5.02 -2.71
N GLY A 61 1.44 6.11 -3.35
CA GLY A 61 0.28 6.89 -2.93
C GLY A 61 -0.30 7.66 -4.10
N SER A 62 -1.46 8.27 -3.89
CA SER A 62 -2.07 9.17 -4.86
C SER A 62 -1.79 10.62 -4.52
N LEU A 63 -1.65 11.44 -5.55
CA LEU A 63 -1.63 12.90 -5.42
C LEU A 63 -3.06 13.45 -5.48
N SER A 64 -3.31 14.51 -4.72
CA SER A 64 -4.55 15.28 -4.82
C SER A 64 -4.67 15.91 -6.20
N ASN A 65 -5.78 15.66 -6.88
CA ASN A 65 -6.07 16.26 -8.18
C ASN A 65 -6.61 17.68 -8.00
N THR A 66 -5.80 18.69 -8.31
CA THR A 66 -6.15 20.11 -8.21
C THR A 66 -6.67 20.71 -9.54
N THR A 67 -6.92 19.86 -10.54
CA THR A 67 -7.38 20.27 -11.87
C THR A 67 -8.90 20.15 -12.01
N SER A 68 -9.45 20.66 -13.12
CA SER A 68 -10.86 20.53 -13.48
C SER A 68 -11.19 19.26 -14.30
N ARG A 69 -10.27 18.30 -14.37
CA ARG A 69 -10.43 17.05 -15.15
C ARG A 69 -10.40 15.85 -14.24
N TYR A 70 -11.17 14.81 -14.55
CA TYR A 70 -11.07 13.53 -13.85
C TYR A 70 -9.80 12.77 -14.25
N ARG A 71 -9.16 12.14 -13.28
CA ARG A 71 -8.12 11.11 -13.50
C ARG A 71 -8.76 9.75 -13.31
N LEU A 72 -8.82 8.96 -14.38
CA LEU A 72 -9.31 7.59 -14.34
C LEU A 72 -8.12 6.64 -14.50
N SER A 73 -8.04 5.65 -13.62
CA SER A 73 -7.01 4.60 -13.63
C SER A 73 -7.62 3.28 -13.19
N SER A 74 -6.98 2.17 -13.52
CA SER A 74 -7.33 0.83 -13.02
C SER A 74 -6.06 0.11 -12.59
N ASP A 75 -6.10 -0.53 -11.44
CA ASP A 75 -5.00 -1.30 -10.87
C ASP A 75 -5.42 -2.76 -10.63
N THR A 76 -4.58 -3.69 -11.08
CA THR A 76 -4.75 -5.13 -10.91
C THR A 76 -3.49 -5.72 -10.30
N ARG A 77 -3.62 -6.83 -9.57
CA ARG A 77 -2.49 -7.55 -8.96
C ARG A 77 -2.32 -8.90 -9.63
N TYR A 78 -1.08 -9.34 -9.72
CA TYR A 78 -0.69 -10.61 -10.33
C TYR A 78 0.21 -11.38 -9.37
N GLN A 79 0.02 -12.69 -9.33
CA GLN A 79 0.89 -13.64 -8.63
C GLN A 79 1.21 -14.82 -9.55
N LEU A 80 2.23 -15.60 -9.20
CA LEU A 80 2.54 -16.84 -9.90
C LEU A 80 1.38 -17.83 -9.76
N ALA A 81 1.02 -18.51 -10.84
CA ALA A 81 -0.04 -19.51 -10.84
C ALA A 81 0.28 -20.74 -9.95
N SER A 82 1.57 -20.98 -9.67
CA SER A 82 2.03 -22.05 -8.78
C SER A 82 1.91 -21.72 -7.29
N GLU A 83 1.74 -20.44 -6.95
CA GLU A 83 1.66 -19.99 -5.55
C GLU A 83 0.21 -19.99 -5.07
N PRO A 84 -0.04 -20.31 -3.79
CA PRO A 84 -1.39 -20.28 -3.24
C PRO A 84 -1.98 -18.87 -3.35
N ALA A 85 -3.23 -18.79 -3.82
CA ALA A 85 -3.97 -17.54 -3.83
C ALA A 85 -4.67 -17.32 -2.49
N ASP A 86 -4.75 -16.05 -2.08
CA ASP A 86 -5.54 -15.64 -0.93
C ASP A 86 -7.03 -15.70 -1.29
N ASP A 87 -7.77 -16.56 -0.58
CA ASP A 87 -9.17 -16.88 -0.86
C ASP A 87 -10.12 -15.68 -0.67
N ARG A 88 -9.65 -14.60 -0.03
CA ARG A 88 -10.40 -13.35 0.09
C ARG A 88 -10.61 -12.68 -1.26
N TRP A 89 -9.70 -12.87 -2.21
CA TRP A 89 -9.63 -12.07 -3.44
C TRP A 89 -9.97 -12.86 -4.71
N ILE A 90 -10.36 -14.14 -4.59
CA ILE A 90 -10.59 -15.04 -5.72
C ILE A 90 -12.07 -15.48 -5.78
N GLY A 91 -12.61 -15.60 -6.99
CA GLY A 91 -13.96 -16.10 -7.28
C GLY A 91 -14.91 -15.04 -7.83
N GLU A 92 -16.12 -15.45 -8.22
CA GLU A 92 -17.16 -14.56 -8.75
C GLU A 92 -17.68 -13.58 -7.68
N ASN A 93 -17.75 -14.03 -6.43
CA ASN A 93 -18.15 -13.24 -5.26
C ASN A 93 -17.06 -13.36 -4.19
N PRO A 94 -15.90 -12.69 -4.35
CA PRO A 94 -14.79 -12.79 -3.42
C PRO A 94 -15.20 -12.26 -2.03
N LYS A 95 -14.65 -12.85 -0.96
CA LYS A 95 -14.98 -12.44 0.43
C LYS A 95 -14.57 -10.98 0.70
N GLN A 96 -13.48 -10.54 0.07
CA GLN A 96 -12.84 -9.24 0.28
C GLN A 96 -12.46 -9.03 1.75
N HIS A 97 -12.36 -7.76 2.15
CA HIS A 97 -12.19 -7.39 3.56
C HIS A 97 -13.41 -7.82 4.37
N TYR A 98 -13.16 -8.55 5.46
CA TYR A 98 -14.19 -9.06 6.38
C TYR A 98 -14.04 -8.49 7.80
N GLY A 99 -12.83 -8.03 8.13
CA GLY A 99 -12.47 -7.50 9.44
C GLY A 99 -11.99 -6.07 9.39
N TRP A 100 -11.65 -5.55 8.21
CA TRP A 100 -11.14 -4.20 8.12
C TRP A 100 -12.19 -3.17 8.60
N LYS A 101 -11.78 -2.27 9.49
CA LYS A 101 -12.62 -1.25 10.15
C LYS A 101 -13.71 -1.80 11.09
N THR A 102 -13.66 -3.09 11.44
CA THR A 102 -14.46 -3.61 12.56
C THR A 102 -13.69 -3.42 13.86
N GLY A 103 -14.31 -2.77 14.85
CA GLY A 103 -13.67 -2.46 16.13
C GLY A 103 -12.71 -1.27 16.07
N LYS A 104 -11.87 -1.13 17.10
CA LYS A 104 -10.88 -0.05 17.21
C LYS A 104 -9.64 -0.41 16.41
N LEU A 105 -9.26 0.45 15.47
CA LEU A 105 -7.99 0.32 14.75
C LEU A 105 -6.81 0.83 15.59
N VAL A 106 -5.65 0.20 15.42
CA VAL A 106 -4.37 0.72 15.90
C VAL A 106 -3.97 1.88 15.01
N ASP A 107 -3.73 3.03 15.64
CA ASP A 107 -3.23 4.23 14.99
C ASP A 107 -1.82 3.97 14.41
N MET A 108 -1.58 4.39 13.15
CA MET A 108 -0.33 4.07 12.47
C MET A 108 0.88 4.74 13.12
N ASN A 109 0.75 5.95 13.70
CA ASN A 109 1.87 6.57 14.40
C ASN A 109 2.24 5.77 15.66
N THR A 110 1.23 5.26 16.37
CA THR A 110 1.45 4.36 17.51
C THR A 110 2.20 3.10 17.08
N ALA A 111 1.72 2.43 16.03
CA ALA A 111 2.34 1.20 15.53
C ALA A 111 3.79 1.44 15.02
N ARG A 112 4.01 2.50 14.25
CA ARG A 112 5.34 2.89 13.75
C ARG A 112 6.33 3.16 14.90
N ASN A 113 5.89 3.87 15.94
CA ASN A 113 6.70 4.10 17.14
C ASN A 113 7.09 2.80 17.84
N GLU A 114 6.16 1.84 17.98
CA GLU A 114 6.44 0.52 18.58
C GLU A 114 7.41 -0.32 17.72
N TRP A 115 7.31 -0.23 16.40
CA TRP A 115 8.21 -0.91 15.47
C TRP A 115 9.57 -0.22 15.30
N GLY A 116 9.70 1.02 15.77
CA GLY A 116 10.90 1.84 15.58
C GLY A 116 11.17 2.19 14.12
N VAL A 117 10.10 2.49 13.36
CA VAL A 117 10.14 2.96 11.97
C VAL A 117 9.52 4.35 11.83
#